data_AF-A0A7J3I669-F1
#
_entry.id   AF-A0A7J3I669-F1
#
_cell.length_a   1.000
_cell.length_b   1.000
_cell.length_c   1.000
_cell.angle_alpha   90.00
_cell.angle_beta   90.00
_cell.angle_gamma   90.00
#
_symmetry.space_group_name_H-M   'P 1'
#
loop_
_entity.id
_entity.type
_entity.pdbx_description
1 polymer ?
#
loop_
_entity_poly.entity_id
_entity_poly.type
_entity_poly.pdbx_seq_one_letter_code
_entity_poly.pdbx_strand_id
1 'polypeptide(L)' 'MVIELTLVDVYRYEGLPGKRFRFRVKGTRIYINVLADELDEAVKKAENIIKKIELDKYLIEKASSTEKK' A
#
# COMPACT_ATOMS: atom_id res chain seq x y z
N MET A 1 14.14 -5.56 -1.98
CA MET A 1 12.86 -6.32 -2.09
C MET A 1 11.88 -5.44 -2.82
N VAL A 2 11.14 -5.97 -3.81
CA VAL A 2 10.07 -5.21 -4.47
C VAL A 2 8.81 -5.37 -3.63
N ILE A 3 8.22 -4.27 -3.17
CA ILE A 3 6.91 -4.34 -2.51
C ILE A 3 5.85 -4.57 -3.58
N GLU A 4 5.13 -5.68 -3.47
CA GLU A 4 3.98 -5.98 -4.31
C GLU A 4 2.69 -5.45 -3.66
N LEU A 5 1.88 -4.75 -4.44
CA LEU A 5 0.56 -4.26 -4.06
C LEU A 5 -0.54 -5.14 -4.66
N THR A 6 -1.51 -5.54 -3.84
CA THR A 6 -2.73 -6.20 -4.31
C THR A 6 -3.90 -5.25 -4.15
N LEU A 7 -4.60 -4.94 -5.24
CA LEU A 7 -5.87 -4.20 -5.15
C LEU A 7 -6.91 -5.08 -4.46
N VAL A 8 -7.45 -4.58 -3.35
CA VAL A 8 -8.45 -5.30 -2.54
C VAL A 8 -9.84 -4.80 -2.84
N ASP A 9 -9.99 -3.48 -2.93
CA ASP A 9 -11.30 -2.86 -3.06
C ASP A 9 -11.20 -1.50 -3.73
N VAL A 10 -12.31 -1.10 -4.32
CA VAL A 10 -12.51 0.18 -4.96
C VAL A 10 -13.85 0.74 -4.47
N TYR A 11 -13.79 1.77 -3.64
CA TYR A 11 -14.95 2.21 -2.88
C TYR A 11 -15.10 3.73 -2.89
N ARG A 12 -16.28 4.20 -2.46
CA ARG A 12 -16.60 5.61 -2.25
C ARG A 12 -17.18 5.75 -0.85
N TYR A 13 -16.92 6.88 -0.20
CA TYR A 13 -17.66 7.23 1.01
C TYR A 13 -18.84 8.09 0.62
N GLU A 14 -20.00 7.80 1.19
CA GLU A 14 -21.18 8.64 1.02
C GLU A 14 -20.88 10.05 1.55
N GLY A 15 -21.29 11.07 0.79
CA GLY A 15 -21.04 12.47 1.12
C GLY A 15 -19.61 12.98 0.92
N LEU A 16 -18.66 12.15 0.47
CA LEU A 16 -17.32 12.59 0.09
C LEU A 16 -17.07 12.39 -1.41
N PRO A 17 -16.53 13.40 -2.11
CA PRO A 17 -16.19 13.25 -3.50
C PRO A 17 -15.01 12.28 -3.69
N GLY A 18 -15.04 11.59 -4.82
CA GLY A 18 -13.93 10.83 -5.35
C GLY A 18 -13.88 9.35 -4.96
N LYS A 19 -13.20 8.60 -5.82
CA LYS A 19 -13.05 7.14 -5.75
C LYS A 19 -11.78 6.79 -4.98
N ARG A 20 -11.87 5.79 -4.10
CA ARG A 20 -10.75 5.31 -3.32
C ARG A 20 -10.38 3.90 -3.72
N PHE A 21 -9.09 3.63 -3.74
CA PHE A 21 -8.52 2.32 -4.00
C PHE A 21 -7.81 1.85 -2.74
N ARG A 22 -8.15 0.65 -2.28
CA ARG A 22 -7.51 -0.02 -1.15
C ARG A 22 -6.52 -1.03 -1.69
N PHE A 23 -5.24 -0.81 -1.42
CA PHE A 23 -4.19 -1.77 -1.70
C PHE A 23 -3.75 -2.45 -0.42
N ARG A 24 -3.50 -3.75 -0.50
CA ARG A 24 -2.79 -4.50 0.54
C ARG A 24 -1.34 -4.68 0.12
N VAL A 25 -0.42 -4.43 1.04
CA VAL A 25 1.00 -4.76 0.87
C VAL A 25 1.16 -6.27 1.08
N LYS A 26 1.57 -6.99 0.03
CA LYS A 26 1.70 -8.45 0.04
C LYS A 26 2.66 -8.90 1.15
N GLY A 27 2.34 -9.99 1.82
CA GLY A 27 3.12 -10.49 2.96
C GLY A 27 2.88 -9.72 4.27
N THR A 28 1.98 -8.73 4.29
CA THR A 28 1.66 -7.96 5.51
C THR A 28 0.15 -7.86 5.74
N ARG A 29 -0.23 -7.26 6.88
CA ARG A 29 -1.61 -6.81 7.19
C ARG A 29 -1.78 -5.30 6.97
N ILE A 30 -0.85 -4.66 6.27
CA ILE A 30 -0.87 -3.22 6.02
C ILE A 30 -1.74 -2.94 4.79
N TYR A 31 -2.62 -1.95 4.94
CA TYR A 31 -3.47 -1.46 3.87
C TYR A 31 -3.18 0.00 3.60
N ILE A 32 -3.15 0.36 2.33
CA ILE A 32 -2.95 1.73 1.85
C ILE A 32 -4.18 2.11 1.05
N ASN A 33 -4.91 3.11 1.54
CA ASN A 33 -6.08 3.65 0.86
C ASN A 33 -5.68 4.97 0.19
N VAL A 34 -5.95 5.10 -1.10
CA VAL A 34 -5.64 6.31 -1.86
C VAL A 34 -6.85 6.81 -2.62
N LEU A 35 -7.01 8.12 -2.69
CA LEU A 35 -7.97 8.78 -3.57
C LEU A 35 -7.36 8.90 -4.97
N ALA A 36 -8.06 8.41 -5.99
CA ALA A 36 -7.62 8.45 -7.37
C ALA A 36 -8.82 8.24 -8.30
N ASP A 37 -8.71 8.67 -9.55
CA ASP A 37 -9.78 8.46 -10.53
C ASP A 37 -9.59 7.13 -11.27
N GLU A 38 -8.33 6.74 -11.50
CA GLU A 38 -7.93 5.53 -12.21
C GLU A 38 -6.91 4.68 -11.45
N LEU A 39 -6.76 3.42 -11.87
CA LEU A 39 -5.92 2.45 -11.18
C LEU A 39 -4.43 2.83 -11.23
N ASP A 40 -3.93 3.27 -12.38
CA ASP A 40 -2.51 3.61 -12.55
C ASP A 40 -2.08 4.77 -11.65
N GLU A 41 -2.94 5.79 -11.54
CA GLU A 41 -2.75 6.90 -10.61
C GLU A 41 -2.75 6.41 -9.16
N ALA A 42 -3.69 5.52 -8.82
CA ALA A 42 -3.79 4.93 -7.49
C ALA A 42 -2.54 4.13 -7.11
N VAL A 43 -2.01 3.31 -8.03
CA VAL A 43 -0.78 2.54 -7.82
C VAL A 43 0.40 3.47 -7.57
N LYS A 44 0.61 4.49 -8.41
CA LYS A 44 1.69 5.48 -8.22
C LYS A 44 1.58 6.20 -6.87
N LYS A 45 0.37 6.58 -6.46
CA LYS A 45 0.13 7.20 -5.14
C LYS A 45 0.49 6.26 -4.00
N ALA A 46 0.08 4.99 -4.08
CA ALA A 46 0.39 4.00 -3.06
C ALA A 46 1.91 3.72 -2.97
N GLU A 47 2.60 3.58 -4.10
CA GLU A 47 4.06 3.42 -4.15
C GLU A 47 4.80 4.63 -3.57
N ASN A 48 4.32 5.85 -3.86
CA ASN A 48 4.90 7.06 -3.30
C ASN A 48 4.72 7.14 -1.78
N ILE A 49 3.57 6.70 -1.25
CA ILE A 49 3.36 6.60 0.19
C ILE A 49 4.38 5.63 0.79
N ILE A 50 4.48 4.42 0.24
CA ILE A 50 5.43 3.38 0.70
C ILE A 50 6.85 3.91 0.78
N LYS A 51 7.33 4.59 -0.26
CA LYS A 51 8.67 5.18 -0.32
C LYS A 51 8.85 6.28 0.73
N LYS A 52 7.85 7.15 0.91
CA LYS A 52 7.92 8.26 1.87
C LYS A 52 7.99 7.80 3.32
N ILE A 53 7.33 6.70 3.65
CA ILE A 53 7.36 6.12 5.00
C ILE A 53 8.45 5.04 5.16
N GLU A 54 9.29 4.85 4.13
CA GLU A 54 10.37 3.87 4.09
C GLU A 54 9.92 2.45 4.48
N LEU A 55 8.69 2.09 4.12
CA LEU A 55 8.10 0.81 4.54
C LEU A 55 8.86 -0.39 3.96
N ASP A 56 9.47 -0.23 2.78
CA ASP A 56 10.36 -1.24 2.19
C ASP A 56 11.55 -1.57 3.09
N LYS A 57 12.19 -0.56 3.68
CA LYS A 57 13.33 -0.73 4.58
C LYS A 57 12.90 -1.44 5.86
N TYR A 58 11.81 -0.96 6.47
CA TYR A 58 11.27 -1.55 7.70
C TYR A 58 10.94 -3.04 7.55
N LEU A 59 10.32 -3.43 6.42
CA LEU A 59 9.97 -4.83 6.18
C LEU A 59 11.20 -5.73 5.97
N ILE A 60 12.27 -5.21 5.34
CA ILE A 60 13.54 -5.93 5.17
C ILE A 60 14.22 -6.18 6.53
N GLU A 61 14.27 -5.16 7.39
CA GLU A 61 14.86 -5.28 8.74
C GLU A 61 14.08 -6.29 9.61
N LYS A 62 12.76 -6.26 9.54
CA LYS A 62 11.89 -7.22 10.25
C LYS A 62 12.10 -8.65 9.78
N ALA A 63 12.18 -8.88 8.47
CA ALA A 63 12.38 -10.23 7.91
C ALA A 63 13.71 -10.83 8.38
N SER A 64 14.80 -10.06 8.25
CA SER A 64 16.14 -10.48 8.66
C SER A 64 16.31 -10.70 10.17
N SER A 65 15.51 -10.02 10.99
CA SER A 65 15.50 -10.21 12.45
C SER A 65 14.75 -11.47 12.89
N THR A 66 13.87 -12.02 12.04
CA THR A 66 13.06 -13.20 12.38
C THR A 66 13.81 -14.50 12.08
N GLU A 67 14.81 -14.48 11.19
CA GLU A 67 15.67 -15.64 10.87
C GLU A 67 16.81 -15.88 11.88
N LYS A 68 17.05 -14.96 12.82
CA LYS A 68 18.12 -15.06 13.84
C LYS A 68 17.65 -15.60 15.20
N LYS A 69 16.41 -16.10 15.30
CA LYS A 69 15.87 -16.77 16.50
C LYS A 69 15.48 -18.19 16.16
#